data_AF-A0A3D5BFT1-F1
#
_entry.id   AF-A0A3D5BFT1-F1
#
_cell.length_a   1.000
_cell.length_b   1.000
_cell.length_c   1.000
_cell.angle_alpha   90.00
_cell.angle_beta   90.00
_cell.angle_gamma   90.00
#
_symmetry.space_group_name_H-M   'P 1'
#
loop_
_entity.id
_entity.type
_entity.pdbx_description
1 polymer ?
#
loop_
_entity_poly.entity_id
_entity_poly.type
_entity_poly.pdbx_seq_one_letter_code
_entity_poly.pdbx_strand_id
1 'polypeptide(L)'
;MSNAIRIRASSWSGLFDCAYKWEGQNLLGMRMPSSPRALLGTAIHAGTATFDLAKLNGKMASVDEAANDFINALHHPEYEVDWRADDSINKRSAEVIGLTLTSDYCNTISPRYEFAAVELEITPFNIDCGDGVIIQLTGTLDRCRIRKDNGGLGISDVKTGSVAVEPDASGKGRTAKTKGHAAQLGTYEILAEASLQQLITEPAEIIGMKTKGKPEIATGLIYNPRLVMLGNEDAPGLIEHAAVMLKSGLFPPNPSSWVCSQKYCPRWNSCIYKTN
;
A
#
# COMPACT_ATOMS: atom_id res chain seq x y z
N MET A 1 -9.74 -14.19 -27.45
CA MET A 1 -8.80 -14.29 -26.32
C MET A 1 -9.16 -13.16 -25.37
N SER A 2 -9.83 -13.46 -24.25
CA SER A 2 -10.11 -12.49 -23.20
C SER A 2 -8.78 -12.07 -22.58
N ASN A 3 -8.43 -10.79 -22.72
CA ASN A 3 -7.17 -10.28 -22.18
C ASN A 3 -7.42 -9.91 -20.72
N ALA A 4 -6.82 -10.66 -19.79
CA ALA A 4 -6.97 -10.39 -18.36
C ALA A 4 -6.35 -9.01 -18.03
N ILE A 5 -7.14 -8.14 -17.41
CA ILE A 5 -6.73 -6.80 -17.02
C ILE A 5 -6.16 -6.89 -15.61
N ARG A 6 -4.86 -6.67 -15.49
CA ARG A 6 -4.14 -6.69 -14.21
C ARG A 6 -4.45 -5.45 -13.39
N ILE A 7 -4.93 -5.65 -12.16
CA ILE A 7 -5.14 -4.58 -11.18
C ILE A 7 -4.33 -4.91 -9.93
N ARG A 8 -3.40 -4.01 -9.58
CA ARG A 8 -2.63 -4.13 -8.34
C ARG A 8 -3.48 -3.63 -7.17
N ALA A 9 -3.42 -4.31 -6.02
CA ALA A 9 -4.13 -3.94 -4.79
C ALA A 9 -3.97 -2.45 -4.40
N SER A 10 -2.77 -1.89 -4.53
CA SER A 10 -2.51 -0.49 -4.21
C SER A 10 -3.08 0.52 -5.22
N SER A 11 -3.55 0.08 -6.39
CA SER A 11 -4.04 0.96 -7.46
C SER A 11 -5.54 1.27 -7.33
N TRP A 12 -6.29 0.53 -6.51
CA TRP A 12 -7.73 0.67 -6.34
C TRP A 12 -8.17 2.08 -5.94
N SER A 13 -7.46 2.70 -5.01
CA SER A 13 -7.75 4.08 -4.58
C SER A 13 -7.64 5.08 -5.73
N GLY A 14 -6.68 4.88 -6.64
CA GLY A 14 -6.51 5.72 -7.83
C GLY A 14 -7.64 5.57 -8.83
N LEU A 15 -8.16 4.35 -9.02
CA LEU A 15 -9.26 4.06 -9.95
C LEU A 15 -10.53 4.83 -9.54
N PHE A 16 -10.81 4.91 -8.24
CA PHE A 16 -12.01 5.56 -7.70
C PHE A 16 -11.79 7.02 -7.26
N ASP A 17 -10.57 7.54 -7.34
CA ASP A 17 -10.27 8.96 -7.14
C ASP A 17 -10.30 9.72 -8.47
N CYS A 18 -9.47 9.33 -9.43
CA CYS A 18 -9.46 9.86 -10.79
C CYS A 18 -9.18 8.73 -11.78
N ALA A 19 -10.25 8.08 -12.23
CA ALA A 19 -10.19 6.94 -13.13
C ALA A 19 -9.43 7.26 -14.43
N TYR A 20 -9.56 8.50 -14.94
CA TYR A 20 -8.84 8.95 -16.11
C TYR A 20 -7.32 9.01 -15.89
N LYS A 21 -6.85 9.40 -14.71
CA LYS A 21 -5.42 9.31 -14.37
C LYS A 21 -4.99 7.83 -14.25
N TRP A 22 -5.81 7.02 -13.57
CA TRP A 22 -5.55 5.61 -13.34
C TRP A 22 -5.40 4.82 -14.66
N GLU A 23 -6.28 5.05 -15.63
CA GLU A 23 -6.23 4.44 -16.97
C GLU A 23 -4.90 4.78 -17.67
N GLY A 24 -4.54 6.07 -17.67
CA GLY A 24 -3.27 6.52 -18.23
C GLY A 24 -2.08 5.77 -17.63
N GLN A 25 -2.07 5.56 -16.31
CA GLN A 25 -0.98 4.89 -15.60
C GLN A 25 -0.95 3.38 -15.80
N ASN A 26 -2.10 2.71 -15.67
CA ASN A 26 -2.16 1.26 -15.53
C ASN A 26 -2.48 0.55 -16.85
N LEU A 27 -3.14 1.23 -17.79
CA LEU A 27 -3.51 0.66 -19.09
C LEU A 27 -2.70 1.24 -20.24
N LEU A 28 -2.41 2.55 -20.24
CA LEU A 28 -1.68 3.21 -21.32
C LEU A 28 -0.18 3.38 -21.06
N GLY A 29 0.33 2.91 -19.92
CA GLY A 29 1.75 2.92 -19.60
C GLY A 29 2.37 4.29 -19.39
N MET A 30 1.57 5.33 -19.09
CA MET A 30 2.08 6.66 -18.77
C MET A 30 2.84 6.64 -17.43
N ARG A 31 4.08 7.13 -17.43
CA ARG A 31 4.98 7.10 -16.26
C ARG A 31 5.37 8.50 -15.80
N MET A 32 5.77 8.60 -14.54
CA MET A 32 6.51 9.72 -13.99
C MET A 32 7.68 9.17 -13.17
N PRO A 33 8.76 9.95 -12.99
CA PRO A 33 9.79 9.63 -12.00
C PRO A 33 9.17 9.44 -10.60
N SER A 34 9.83 8.61 -9.79
CA SER A 34 9.44 8.44 -8.40
C SER A 34 9.76 9.70 -7.59
N SER A 35 8.99 9.96 -6.54
CA SER A 35 9.24 11.09 -5.62
C SER A 35 10.16 10.66 -4.47
N PRO A 36 10.86 11.61 -3.82
CA PRO A 36 11.64 11.34 -2.61
C PRO A 36 10.86 10.63 -1.50
N ARG A 37 9.57 10.99 -1.35
CA ARG A 37 8.68 10.40 -0.34
C ARG A 37 8.32 8.96 -0.67
N ALA A 38 8.10 8.66 -1.95
CA ALA A 38 7.84 7.29 -2.41
C ALA A 38 9.08 6.41 -2.22
N LEU A 39 10.26 6.90 -2.60
CA LEU A 39 11.54 6.22 -2.36
C LEU A 39 11.77 5.96 -0.86
N LEU A 40 11.60 6.98 0.00
CA LEU A 40 11.71 6.82 1.45
C LEU A 40 10.78 5.71 1.96
N GLY A 41 9.54 5.67 1.46
CA GLY A 41 8.59 4.62 1.77
C GLY A 41 9.13 3.23 1.38
N THR A 42 9.55 3.06 0.12
CA THR A 42 10.14 1.80 -0.37
C THR A 42 11.33 1.35 0.46
N ALA A 43 12.24 2.27 0.81
CA ALA A 43 13.40 1.94 1.62
C ALA A 43 13.00 1.47 3.03
N ILE A 44 12.00 2.10 3.66
CA ILE A 44 11.48 1.68 4.96
C ILE A 44 10.85 0.27 4.88
N HIS A 45 10.09 -0.02 3.82
CA HIS A 45 9.55 -1.38 3.61
C HIS A 45 10.69 -2.41 3.51
N ALA A 46 11.72 -2.14 2.73
CA ALA A 46 12.87 -3.03 2.57
C ALA A 46 13.53 -3.36 3.92
N GLY A 47 13.95 -2.33 4.67
CA GLY A 47 14.60 -2.55 5.97
C GLY A 47 13.71 -3.28 6.99
N THR A 48 12.43 -2.90 7.09
CA THR A 48 11.51 -3.60 7.99
C THR A 48 11.20 -5.03 7.54
N ALA A 49 11.23 -5.32 6.24
CA ALA A 49 11.08 -6.67 5.70
C ALA A 49 12.30 -7.53 6.03
N THR A 50 13.52 -6.99 5.95
CA THR A 50 14.74 -7.70 6.36
C THR A 50 14.61 -8.24 7.79
N PHE A 51 14.16 -7.38 8.72
CA PHE A 51 14.00 -7.75 10.12
C PHE A 51 12.97 -8.87 10.32
N ASP A 52 11.79 -8.72 9.71
CA ASP A 52 10.70 -9.67 9.86
C ASP A 52 10.99 -11.00 9.14
N LEU A 53 11.68 -10.98 8.00
CA LEU A 53 12.16 -12.17 7.31
C LEU A 53 13.18 -12.94 8.15
N ALA A 54 14.08 -12.25 8.86
CA ALA A 54 14.99 -12.92 9.78
C ALA A 54 14.22 -13.68 10.87
N LYS A 55 13.21 -13.04 11.46
CA LYS A 55 12.32 -13.68 12.45
C LYS A 55 11.56 -14.87 11.87
N LEU A 56 10.91 -14.70 10.71
CA LEU A 56 10.16 -15.76 10.03
C LEU A 56 11.04 -16.99 9.78
N ASN A 57 12.30 -16.78 9.42
CA ASN A 57 13.26 -17.85 9.14
C ASN A 57 13.96 -18.41 10.39
N GLY A 58 13.53 -18.03 11.61
CA GLY A 58 14.13 -18.49 12.86
C GLY A 58 15.56 -17.99 13.09
N LYS A 59 15.98 -16.92 12.39
CA LYS A 59 17.29 -16.28 12.57
C LYS A 59 17.19 -15.17 13.63
N MET A 60 18.33 -14.83 14.23
CA MET A 60 18.41 -13.67 15.11
C MET A 60 18.23 -12.40 14.25
N ALA A 61 17.12 -11.69 14.45
CA ALA A 61 16.83 -10.46 13.74
C ALA A 61 17.68 -9.30 14.27
N SER A 62 18.33 -8.57 13.35
CA SER A 62 19.23 -7.46 13.68
C SER A 62 18.66 -6.12 13.20
N VAL A 63 18.60 -5.15 14.11
CA VAL A 63 18.21 -3.77 13.78
C VAL A 63 19.24 -3.13 12.85
N ASP A 64 20.52 -3.48 12.99
CA ASP A 64 21.60 -2.95 12.15
C ASP A 64 21.51 -3.47 10.71
N GLU A 65 21.14 -4.75 10.53
CA GLU A 65 20.91 -5.32 9.19
C GLU A 65 19.71 -4.65 8.50
N ALA A 66 18.61 -4.45 9.24
CA ALA A 66 17.45 -3.71 8.76
C ALA A 66 17.78 -2.26 8.39
N ALA A 67 18.60 -1.58 9.20
CA ALA A 67 19.08 -0.23 8.91
C ALA A 67 19.95 -0.19 7.66
N ASN A 68 20.84 -1.18 7.48
CA ASN A 68 21.69 -1.28 6.31
C ASN A 68 20.89 -1.51 5.01
N ASP A 69 19.89 -2.39 5.03
CA ASP A 69 19.04 -2.63 3.86
C ASP A 69 18.18 -1.40 3.52
N PHE A 70 17.67 -0.70 4.54
CA PHE A 70 17.04 0.61 4.36
C PHE A 70 17.98 1.62 3.66
N ILE A 71 19.22 1.77 4.14
CA ILE A 71 20.20 2.70 3.55
C ILE A 71 20.47 2.30 2.10
N ASN A 72 20.70 1.03 1.83
CA ASN A 72 20.95 0.51 0.49
C ASN A 72 19.81 0.86 -0.46
N ALA A 73 18.56 0.55 -0.08
CA ALA A 73 17.37 0.86 -0.88
C ALA A 73 17.16 2.37 -1.11
N LEU A 74 17.52 3.22 -0.14
CA LEU A 74 17.42 4.68 -0.27
C LEU A 74 18.48 5.26 -1.22
N HIS A 75 19.71 4.75 -1.19
CA HIS A 75 20.83 5.31 -1.95
C HIS A 75 21.01 4.70 -3.33
N HIS A 76 20.54 3.47 -3.53
CA HIS A 76 20.70 2.70 -4.76
C HIS A 76 19.36 2.24 -5.36
N PRO A 77 18.41 3.15 -5.65
CA PRO A 77 17.16 2.77 -6.30
C PRO A 77 17.40 2.32 -7.74
N GLU A 78 16.70 1.28 -8.17
CA GLU A 78 16.75 0.76 -9.54
C GLU A 78 15.99 1.63 -10.56
N TYR A 79 15.37 2.73 -10.10
CA TYR A 79 14.50 3.59 -10.89
C TYR A 79 14.82 5.07 -10.68
N GLU A 80 14.38 5.89 -11.61
CA GLU A 80 14.56 7.34 -11.56
C GLU A 80 13.80 7.97 -10.39
N VAL A 81 14.51 8.83 -9.63
CA VAL A 81 13.94 9.59 -8.52
C VAL A 81 14.21 11.07 -8.71
N ASP A 82 13.15 11.85 -8.89
CA ASP A 82 13.25 13.30 -9.01
C ASP A 82 13.26 13.96 -7.63
N TRP A 83 14.46 14.19 -7.09
CA TRP A 83 14.66 14.89 -5.81
C TRP A 83 14.23 16.35 -5.83
N ARG A 84 13.93 16.94 -7.00
CA ARG A 84 13.44 18.32 -7.12
C ARG A 84 11.91 18.39 -7.06
N ALA A 85 11.20 17.27 -7.17
CA ALA A 85 9.75 17.22 -7.09
C ALA A 85 9.20 17.50 -5.68
N ASP A 86 10.05 17.48 -4.65
CA ASP A 86 9.67 17.76 -3.26
C ASP A 86 10.80 18.50 -2.52
N ASP A 87 10.64 19.80 -2.35
CA ASP A 87 11.59 20.68 -1.65
C ASP A 87 11.58 20.50 -0.12
N SER A 88 10.58 19.80 0.43
CA SER A 88 10.44 19.59 1.88
C SER A 88 11.33 18.47 2.43
N ILE A 89 12.03 17.74 1.56
CA ILE A 89 12.84 16.58 1.95
C ILE A 89 14.04 16.42 1.01
N ASN A 90 15.21 16.18 1.61
CA ASN A 90 16.43 15.81 0.90
C ASN A 90 16.95 14.45 1.38
N LYS A 91 17.92 13.87 0.67
CA LYS A 91 18.51 12.54 0.97
C LYS A 91 18.91 12.38 2.44
N ARG A 92 19.63 13.35 3.00
CA ARG A 92 20.09 13.30 4.40
C ARG A 92 18.91 13.27 5.37
N SER A 93 17.93 14.14 5.18
CA SER A 93 16.75 14.15 6.05
C SER A 93 15.91 12.87 5.89
N ALA A 94 15.80 12.33 4.67
CA ALA A 94 15.12 11.07 4.40
C ALA A 94 15.80 9.90 5.14
N GLU A 95 17.13 9.85 5.11
CA GLU A 95 17.92 8.84 5.83
C GLU A 95 17.68 8.89 7.33
N VAL A 96 17.78 10.07 7.95
CA VAL A 96 17.54 10.25 9.39
C VAL A 96 16.12 9.81 9.78
N ILE A 97 15.11 10.23 9.00
CA ILE A 97 13.70 9.87 9.25
C ILE A 97 13.51 8.36 9.12
N GLY A 98 14.02 7.76 8.05
CA GLY A 98 13.81 6.35 7.77
C GLY A 98 14.56 5.44 8.74
N LEU A 99 15.81 5.76 9.12
CA LEU A 99 16.53 5.04 10.17
C LEU A 99 15.75 5.05 11.48
N THR A 100 15.23 6.22 11.88
CA THR A 100 14.41 6.34 13.11
C THR A 100 13.19 5.42 13.04
N LEU A 101 12.43 5.48 11.95
CA LEU A 101 11.20 4.69 11.80
C LEU A 101 11.46 3.19 11.69
N THR A 102 12.51 2.78 10.96
CA THR A 102 12.92 1.38 10.84
C THR A 102 13.34 0.83 12.19
N SER A 103 14.17 1.55 12.95
CA SER A 103 14.56 1.15 14.31
C SER A 103 13.36 1.09 15.25
N ASP A 104 12.46 2.07 15.23
CA ASP A 104 11.24 2.07 16.05
C ASP A 104 10.35 0.88 15.72
N TYR A 105 10.18 0.55 14.43
CA TYR A 105 9.42 -0.63 14.00
C TYR A 105 10.00 -1.93 14.58
N CYS A 106 11.31 -2.12 14.40
CA CYS A 106 12.00 -3.34 14.83
C CYS A 106 11.91 -3.53 16.36
N ASN A 107 11.96 -2.45 17.12
CA ASN A 107 11.94 -2.49 18.58
C ASN A 107 10.53 -2.51 19.20
N THR A 108 9.53 -1.94 18.53
CA THR A 108 8.22 -1.70 19.16
C THR A 108 7.04 -2.39 18.49
N ILE A 109 7.08 -2.64 17.18
CA ILE A 109 5.98 -3.22 16.41
C ILE A 109 6.24 -4.69 16.11
N SER A 110 7.34 -5.00 15.41
CA SER A 110 7.66 -6.38 15.03
C SER A 110 7.64 -7.36 16.21
N PRO A 111 8.14 -7.05 17.42
CA PRO A 111 8.16 -8.00 18.54
C PRO A 111 6.77 -8.48 19.00
N ARG A 112 5.69 -7.76 18.65
CA ARG A 112 4.31 -8.13 18.99
C ARG A 112 3.80 -9.34 18.19
N TYR A 113 4.49 -9.70 17.11
CA TYR A 113 4.02 -10.66 16.13
C TYR A 113 5.01 -11.82 15.92
N GLU A 114 4.45 -12.98 15.63
CA GLU A 114 5.09 -13.97 14.75
C GLU A 114 4.58 -13.74 13.32
N PHE A 115 5.25 -14.32 12.33
CA PHE A 115 4.88 -14.13 10.92
C PHE A 115 4.59 -15.48 10.26
N ALA A 116 3.52 -15.53 9.48
CA ALA A 116 3.24 -16.63 8.55
C ALA A 116 3.83 -16.33 7.16
N ALA A 117 3.93 -15.05 6.79
CA ALA A 117 4.55 -14.62 5.55
C ALA A 117 5.04 -13.16 5.65
N VAL A 118 6.11 -12.84 4.92
CA VAL A 118 6.70 -11.50 4.80
C VAL A 118 7.07 -11.27 3.34
N GLU A 119 6.66 -10.14 2.77
CA GLU A 119 6.85 -9.81 1.33
C GLU A 119 6.34 -10.93 0.40
N LEU A 120 5.14 -11.43 0.69
CA LEU A 120 4.55 -12.52 -0.09
C LEU A 120 4.07 -11.97 -1.44
N GLU A 121 4.75 -12.34 -2.51
CA GLU A 121 4.19 -12.22 -3.86
C GLU A 121 3.02 -13.21 -3.97
N ILE A 122 1.83 -12.66 -4.13
CA ILE A 122 0.60 -13.45 -4.08
C ILE A 122 0.30 -14.00 -5.47
N THR A 123 -0.11 -15.28 -5.51
CA THR A 123 -0.72 -15.90 -6.69
C THR A 123 -1.83 -14.99 -7.26
N PRO A 124 -1.71 -14.54 -8.52
CA PRO A 124 -2.74 -13.72 -9.14
C PRO A 124 -4.10 -14.41 -9.14
N PHE A 125 -5.16 -13.67 -8.81
CA PHE A 125 -6.52 -14.20 -8.74
C PHE A 125 -7.37 -13.61 -9.87
N ASN A 126 -7.86 -14.48 -10.75
CA ASN A 126 -8.70 -14.07 -11.88
C ASN A 126 -10.18 -14.09 -11.47
N ILE A 127 -10.86 -13.00 -11.74
CA ILE A 127 -12.30 -12.86 -11.59
C ILE A 127 -12.88 -12.69 -12.98
N ASP A 128 -13.68 -13.67 -13.42
CA ASP A 128 -14.48 -13.53 -14.63
C ASP A 128 -15.64 -12.59 -14.32
N CYS A 129 -15.62 -11.42 -14.96
CA CYS A 129 -16.65 -10.40 -14.79
C CYS A 129 -17.74 -10.49 -15.87
N GLY A 130 -17.71 -11.49 -16.75
CA GLY A 130 -18.59 -11.61 -17.91
C GLY A 130 -18.19 -10.70 -19.07
N ASP A 131 -18.83 -10.89 -20.22
CA ASP A 131 -18.61 -10.12 -21.46
C ASP A 131 -17.14 -10.07 -21.94
N GLY A 132 -16.38 -11.12 -21.62
CA GLY A 132 -14.97 -11.25 -21.99
C GLY A 132 -13.99 -10.42 -21.15
N VAL A 133 -14.44 -9.77 -20.07
CA VAL A 133 -13.59 -9.03 -19.13
C VAL A 133 -13.19 -9.93 -17.96
N ILE A 134 -11.88 -10.11 -17.78
CA ILE A 134 -11.30 -10.81 -16.64
C ILE A 134 -10.47 -9.80 -15.86
N ILE A 135 -10.78 -9.59 -14.58
CA ILE A 135 -9.94 -8.82 -13.67
C ILE A 135 -8.95 -9.77 -13.02
N GLN A 136 -7.66 -9.53 -13.20
CA GLN A 136 -6.60 -10.25 -12.51
C GLN A 136 -6.10 -9.41 -11.33
N LEU A 137 -6.48 -9.79 -10.12
CA LEU A 137 -5.98 -9.18 -8.88
C LEU A 137 -4.53 -9.60 -8.65
N THR A 138 -3.70 -8.63 -8.32
CA THR A 138 -2.26 -8.84 -8.08
C THR A 138 -1.77 -7.98 -6.91
N GLY A 139 -0.64 -8.37 -6.33
CA GLY A 139 0.05 -7.55 -5.34
C GLY A 139 1.07 -8.34 -4.53
N THR A 140 1.84 -7.60 -3.77
CA THR A 140 2.74 -8.14 -2.74
C THR A 140 2.14 -7.77 -1.40
N LEU A 141 1.85 -8.77 -0.58
CA LEU A 141 1.43 -8.56 0.81
C LEU A 141 2.67 -8.27 1.64
N ASP A 142 2.67 -7.16 2.38
CA ASP A 142 3.78 -6.85 3.27
C ASP A 142 3.90 -7.94 4.34
N ARG A 143 2.87 -8.17 5.16
CA ARG A 143 2.93 -9.14 6.27
C ARG A 143 1.64 -9.95 6.39
N CYS A 144 1.79 -11.26 6.56
CA CYS A 144 0.80 -12.10 7.21
C CYS A 144 1.31 -12.40 8.63
N ARG A 145 0.66 -11.82 9.63
CA ARG A 145 1.05 -11.88 11.05
C ARG A 145 0.20 -12.88 11.82
N ILE A 146 0.82 -13.48 12.84
CA ILE A 146 0.14 -14.22 13.89
C ILE A 146 0.34 -13.43 15.17
N ARG A 147 -0.75 -12.96 15.79
CA ARG A 147 -0.62 -12.22 17.05
C ARG A 147 -0.24 -13.17 18.18
N LYS A 148 0.75 -12.78 18.98
CA LYS A 148 1.25 -13.62 20.09
C LYS A 148 0.25 -13.79 21.23
N ASP A 149 -0.69 -12.87 21.39
CA ASP A 149 -1.65 -12.86 22.50
C ASP A 149 -2.86 -13.77 22.27
N ASN A 150 -3.34 -13.91 21.04
CA ASN A 150 -4.53 -14.72 20.72
C ASN A 150 -4.31 -15.79 19.63
N GLY A 151 -3.15 -15.82 18.98
CA GLY A 151 -2.84 -16.77 17.89
C GLY A 151 -3.58 -16.50 16.58
N GLY A 152 -4.32 -15.38 16.48
CA GLY A 152 -5.11 -15.05 15.30
C GLY A 152 -4.24 -14.65 14.10
N LEU A 153 -4.63 -15.11 12.92
CA LEU A 153 -3.97 -14.82 11.65
C LEU A 153 -4.56 -13.54 11.03
N GLY A 154 -3.70 -12.56 10.77
CA GLY A 154 -4.07 -11.24 10.26
C GLY A 154 -3.12 -10.73 9.19
N ILE A 155 -3.58 -9.79 8.36
CA ILE A 155 -2.73 -9.10 7.38
C ILE A 155 -2.35 -7.70 7.87
N SER A 156 -1.06 -7.35 7.78
CA SER A 156 -0.59 -5.99 8.06
C SER A 156 0.05 -5.38 6.82
N ASP A 157 -0.18 -4.10 6.64
CA ASP A 157 0.42 -3.31 5.57
C ASP A 157 1.11 -2.08 6.17
N VAL A 158 2.36 -1.89 5.81
CA VAL A 158 3.19 -0.77 6.25
C VAL A 158 2.81 0.44 5.39
N LYS A 159 2.48 1.56 6.04
CA LYS A 159 2.13 2.82 5.36
C LYS A 159 2.99 3.95 5.84
N THR A 160 3.78 4.50 4.93
CA THR A 160 4.57 5.71 5.17
C THR A 160 3.87 6.93 4.59
N GLY A 161 4.04 8.09 5.23
CA GLY A 161 3.49 9.34 4.69
C GLY A 161 3.46 10.49 5.67
N SER A 162 3.13 11.69 5.20
CA SER A 162 3.08 12.90 6.04
C SER A 162 1.99 12.86 7.12
N VAL A 163 0.94 12.07 6.89
CA VAL A 163 -0.26 11.94 7.74
C VAL A 163 -0.57 10.47 8.06
N ALA A 164 0.45 9.60 8.06
CA ALA A 164 0.26 8.17 8.33
C ALA A 164 -0.13 7.86 9.78
N VAL A 165 0.11 8.81 10.70
CA VAL A 165 -0.25 8.71 12.13
C VAL A 165 -1.02 9.95 12.57
N GLU A 166 -2.17 9.73 13.18
CA GLU A 166 -3.11 10.76 13.65
C GLU A 166 -3.46 10.56 15.13
N PRO A 167 -4.01 11.58 15.82
CA PRO A 167 -4.50 11.40 17.18
C PRO A 167 -5.58 10.33 17.21
N ASP A 168 -5.59 9.48 18.24
CA ASP A 168 -6.70 8.56 18.44
C ASP A 168 -8.00 9.32 18.84
N ALA A 169 -9.12 8.60 18.93
CA ALA A 169 -10.41 9.18 19.28
C ALA A 169 -10.43 9.87 20.67
N SER A 170 -9.51 9.51 21.56
CA SER A 170 -9.38 10.15 22.88
C SER A 170 -8.56 11.44 22.84
N GLY A 171 -7.83 11.68 21.75
CA GLY A 171 -6.88 12.78 21.60
C GLY A 171 -5.60 12.64 22.43
N LYS A 172 -5.46 11.56 23.22
CA LYS A 172 -4.33 11.33 24.12
C LYS A 172 -3.31 10.32 23.58
N GLY A 173 -3.72 9.46 22.65
CA GLY A 173 -2.85 8.50 21.98
C GLY A 173 -2.69 8.78 20.49
N ARG A 174 -2.00 7.85 19.82
CA ARG A 174 -1.70 7.89 18.39
C ARG A 174 -2.22 6.63 17.74
N THR A 175 -2.83 6.76 16.57
CA THR A 175 -3.30 5.63 15.76
C THR A 175 -2.86 5.81 14.31
N ALA A 176 -2.70 4.71 13.58
CA ALA A 176 -2.44 4.78 12.16
C ALA A 176 -3.68 5.27 11.42
N LYS A 177 -3.48 6.10 10.39
CA LYS A 177 -4.56 6.51 9.50
C LYS A 177 -5.05 5.30 8.71
N THR A 178 -6.31 4.92 8.92
CA THR A 178 -6.92 3.77 8.24
C THR A 178 -7.82 4.17 7.06
N LYS A 179 -8.36 5.39 7.08
CA LYS A 179 -9.27 5.89 6.05
C LYS A 179 -8.61 5.88 4.68
N GLY A 180 -9.26 5.19 3.72
CA GLY A 180 -8.81 5.07 2.33
C GLY A 180 -8.01 3.80 2.01
N HIS A 181 -7.75 2.93 3.01
CA HIS A 181 -6.95 1.72 2.81
C HIS A 181 -7.76 0.42 2.72
N ALA A 182 -9.08 0.47 2.98
CA ALA A 182 -9.93 -0.73 2.99
C ALA A 182 -9.90 -1.50 1.67
N ALA A 183 -9.91 -0.83 0.51
CA ALA A 183 -9.88 -1.50 -0.78
C ALA A 183 -8.59 -2.30 -1.01
N GLN A 184 -7.44 -1.70 -0.66
CA GLN A 184 -6.15 -2.35 -0.74
C GLN A 184 -6.08 -3.56 0.20
N LEU A 185 -6.44 -3.38 1.47
CA LEU A 185 -6.41 -4.48 2.44
C LEU A 185 -7.42 -5.58 2.12
N GLY A 186 -8.61 -5.24 1.62
CA GLY A 186 -9.61 -6.23 1.23
C GLY A 186 -9.12 -7.08 0.05
N THR A 187 -8.39 -6.47 -0.89
CA THR A 187 -7.72 -7.22 -1.96
C THR A 187 -6.67 -8.16 -1.40
N TYR A 188 -5.82 -7.67 -0.49
CA TYR A 188 -4.80 -8.51 0.13
C TYR A 188 -5.37 -9.63 0.99
N GLU A 189 -6.51 -9.41 1.64
CA GLU A 189 -7.17 -10.45 2.43
C GLU A 189 -7.63 -11.59 1.52
N ILE A 190 -8.35 -11.28 0.42
CA ILE A 190 -8.79 -12.27 -0.59
C ILE A 190 -7.59 -13.05 -1.13
N LEU A 191 -6.55 -12.31 -1.50
CA LEU A 191 -5.34 -12.85 -2.10
C LEU A 191 -4.52 -13.71 -1.13
N ALA A 192 -4.39 -13.29 0.13
CA ALA A 192 -3.68 -14.01 1.17
C ALA A 192 -4.39 -15.34 1.49
N GLU A 193 -5.71 -15.35 1.63
CA GLU A 193 -6.46 -16.59 1.87
C GLU A 193 -6.31 -17.57 0.70
N ALA A 194 -6.39 -17.07 -0.53
CA ALA A 194 -6.20 -17.89 -1.72
C ALA A 194 -4.79 -18.47 -1.80
N SER A 195 -3.75 -17.74 -1.35
CA SER A 195 -2.36 -18.20 -1.42
C SER A 195 -1.98 -19.13 -0.26
N LEU A 196 -2.46 -18.83 0.95
CA LEU A 196 -2.13 -19.56 2.16
C LEU A 196 -3.08 -20.75 2.42
N GLN A 197 -4.22 -20.82 1.72
CA GLN A 197 -5.27 -21.81 1.94
C GLN A 197 -5.76 -21.82 3.40
N GLN A 198 -5.80 -20.63 4.01
CA GLN A 198 -6.17 -20.40 5.41
C GLN A 198 -6.98 -19.11 5.50
N LEU A 199 -7.99 -19.09 6.37
CA LEU A 199 -8.80 -17.89 6.57
C LEU A 199 -8.04 -16.85 7.40
N ILE A 200 -8.17 -15.59 7.00
CA ILE A 200 -7.74 -14.45 7.80
C ILE A 200 -8.85 -14.17 8.83
N THR A 201 -8.55 -14.36 10.11
CA THR A 201 -9.52 -14.29 11.20
C THR A 201 -9.43 -13.00 12.00
N GLU A 202 -8.28 -12.32 11.94
CA GLU A 202 -8.07 -11.03 12.60
C GLU A 202 -8.40 -9.85 11.68
N PRO A 203 -8.77 -8.68 12.24
CA PRO A 203 -8.88 -7.45 11.48
C PRO A 203 -7.57 -7.14 10.74
N ALA A 204 -7.70 -6.57 9.54
CA ALA A 204 -6.55 -6.07 8.82
C ALA A 204 -5.94 -4.88 9.56
N GLU A 205 -4.63 -4.70 9.47
CA GLU A 205 -3.90 -3.68 10.20
C GLU A 205 -3.09 -2.79 9.26
N ILE A 206 -3.14 -1.48 9.52
CA ILE A 206 -2.18 -0.52 8.99
C ILE A 206 -1.13 -0.26 10.05
N ILE A 207 0.14 -0.35 9.66
CA ILE A 207 1.29 0.10 10.46
C ILE A 207 1.70 1.44 9.89
N GLY A 208 1.17 2.51 10.49
CA GLY A 208 1.38 3.89 10.05
C GLY A 208 2.72 4.43 10.52
N MET A 209 3.51 4.96 9.60
CA MET A 209 4.85 5.53 9.84
C MET A 209 4.91 6.96 9.29
N LYS A 210 4.83 7.93 10.19
CA LYS A 210 4.75 9.33 9.82
C LYS A 210 6.13 9.88 9.46
N THR A 211 6.27 10.37 8.24
CA THR A 211 7.57 10.85 7.69
C THR A 211 7.72 12.36 7.67
N LYS A 212 6.71 13.14 8.10
CA LYS A 212 6.78 14.61 8.15
C LYS A 212 6.72 15.12 9.59
N GLY A 213 7.62 16.04 9.95
CA GLY A 213 7.76 16.53 11.31
C GLY A 213 8.46 15.49 12.19
N LYS A 214 8.02 15.34 13.44
CA LYS A 214 8.51 14.28 14.33
C LYS A 214 8.15 12.90 13.75
N PRO A 215 9.10 11.99 13.56
CA PRO A 215 8.81 10.60 13.22
C PRO A 215 7.94 9.94 14.30
N GLU A 216 6.89 9.25 13.87
CA GLU A 216 5.95 8.57 14.75
C GLU A 216 5.50 7.27 14.10
N ILE A 217 5.29 6.24 14.92
CA ILE A 217 4.74 4.96 14.50
C ILE A 217 3.51 4.61 15.33
N ALA A 218 2.47 4.09 14.69
CA ALA A 218 1.28 3.59 15.35
C ALA A 218 0.62 2.49 14.51
N THR A 219 -0.29 1.73 15.10
CA THR A 219 -1.13 0.78 14.38
C THR A 219 -2.58 1.23 14.37
N GLY A 220 -3.35 0.73 13.40
CA GLY A 220 -4.76 1.00 13.24
C GLY A 220 -5.45 -0.17 12.55
N LEU A 221 -6.64 -0.53 13.02
CA LEU A 221 -7.36 -1.71 12.53
C LEU A 221 -8.44 -1.31 11.52
N ILE A 222 -8.61 -2.15 10.50
CA ILE A 222 -9.70 -2.08 9.52
C ILE A 222 -10.49 -3.39 9.62
N TYR A 223 -11.76 -3.26 9.97
CA TYR A 223 -12.66 -4.39 10.09
C TYR A 223 -13.37 -4.64 8.75
N ASN A 224 -13.49 -5.91 8.38
CA ASN A 224 -14.19 -6.38 7.17
C ASN A 224 -13.79 -5.66 5.87
N PRO A 225 -12.49 -5.43 5.58
CA PRO A 225 -12.10 -4.71 4.36
C PRO A 225 -12.50 -5.45 3.07
N ARG A 226 -12.64 -6.78 3.14
CA ARG A 226 -13.17 -7.61 2.03
C ARG A 226 -14.57 -7.20 1.57
N LEU A 227 -15.43 -6.76 2.49
CA LEU A 227 -16.79 -6.32 2.18
C LEU A 227 -16.79 -5.15 1.17
N VAL A 228 -15.81 -4.24 1.28
CA VAL A 228 -15.64 -3.13 0.33
C VAL A 228 -15.34 -3.63 -1.08
N MET A 229 -14.59 -4.74 -1.20
CA MET A 229 -14.20 -5.29 -2.50
C MET A 229 -15.31 -6.10 -3.15
N LEU A 230 -15.99 -6.94 -2.37
CA LEU A 230 -16.99 -7.90 -2.85
C LEU A 230 -18.42 -7.35 -2.85
N GLY A 231 -18.73 -6.39 -1.99
CA GLY A 231 -20.11 -5.96 -1.76
C GLY A 231 -20.90 -6.95 -0.93
N ASN A 232 -22.21 -6.81 -0.94
CA ASN A 232 -23.18 -7.70 -0.32
C ASN A 232 -24.46 -7.79 -1.17
N GLU A 233 -25.51 -8.39 -0.62
CA GLU A 233 -26.80 -8.54 -1.32
C GLU A 233 -27.47 -7.20 -1.67
N ASP A 234 -27.18 -6.13 -0.91
CA ASP A 234 -27.82 -4.82 -1.06
C ASP A 234 -27.01 -3.85 -1.92
N ALA A 235 -25.68 -4.02 -2.01
CA ALA A 235 -24.79 -3.09 -2.67
C ALA A 235 -23.59 -3.78 -3.35
N PRO A 236 -23.25 -3.37 -4.59
CA PRO A 236 -22.11 -3.91 -5.31
C PRO A 236 -20.78 -3.54 -4.66
N GLY A 237 -19.79 -4.42 -4.82
CA GLY A 237 -18.42 -4.18 -4.40
C GLY A 237 -17.61 -3.36 -5.40
N LEU A 238 -16.42 -2.90 -4.99
CA LEU A 238 -15.51 -2.18 -5.88
C LEU A 238 -15.07 -3.01 -7.10
N ILE A 239 -15.00 -4.34 -7.00
CA ILE A 239 -14.68 -5.20 -8.15
C ILE A 239 -15.75 -5.09 -9.24
N GLU A 240 -17.02 -5.09 -8.85
CA GLU A 240 -18.13 -4.96 -9.79
C GLU A 240 -18.15 -3.58 -10.45
N HIS A 241 -17.96 -2.52 -9.67
CA HIS A 241 -17.83 -1.17 -10.23
C HIS A 241 -16.67 -1.05 -11.22
N ALA A 242 -15.50 -1.59 -10.88
CA ALA A 242 -14.36 -1.59 -11.80
C ALA A 242 -14.64 -2.41 -13.06
N ALA A 243 -15.32 -3.56 -12.96
CA ALA A 243 -15.72 -4.33 -14.12
C ALA A 243 -16.57 -3.49 -15.09
N VAL A 244 -17.55 -2.74 -14.58
CA VAL A 244 -18.37 -1.83 -15.40
C VAL A 244 -17.52 -0.76 -16.09
N MET A 245 -16.59 -0.14 -15.37
CA MET A 245 -15.68 0.87 -15.95
C MET A 245 -14.81 0.29 -17.06
N LEU A 246 -14.23 -0.89 -16.83
CA LEU A 246 -13.38 -1.58 -17.82
C LEU A 246 -14.18 -2.01 -19.05
N LYS A 247 -15.40 -2.53 -18.86
CA LYS A 247 -16.29 -2.94 -19.95
C LYS A 247 -16.73 -1.76 -20.82
N SER A 248 -17.11 -0.66 -20.18
CA SER A 248 -17.62 0.53 -20.87
C SER A 248 -16.51 1.38 -21.51
N GLY A 249 -15.27 1.24 -21.02
CA GLY A 249 -14.19 2.19 -21.33
C GLY A 249 -14.41 3.57 -20.71
N LEU A 250 -15.39 3.71 -19.81
CA LEU A 250 -15.68 4.97 -19.15
C LEU A 250 -14.75 5.14 -17.93
N PHE A 251 -13.78 6.04 -18.07
CA PHE A 251 -12.87 6.44 -17.00
C PHE A 251 -13.08 7.92 -16.66
N PRO A 252 -14.00 8.26 -15.73
CA PRO A 252 -14.29 9.65 -15.40
C PRO A 252 -13.06 10.41 -14.90
N PRO A 253 -12.82 11.64 -15.39
CA PRO A 253 -11.82 12.53 -14.83
C PRO A 253 -12.33 13.16 -13.52
N ASN A 254 -11.41 13.54 -12.64
CA ASN A 254 -11.72 14.26 -11.41
C ASN A 254 -10.78 15.46 -11.23
N PRO A 255 -11.12 16.64 -11.79
CA PRO A 255 -10.29 17.85 -11.62
C PRO A 255 -10.22 18.35 -10.18
N SER A 256 -11.18 17.99 -9.34
CA SER A 256 -11.21 18.37 -7.92
C SER A 256 -10.30 17.50 -7.04
N SER A 257 -9.73 16.43 -7.59
CA SER A 257 -8.81 15.59 -6.86
C SER A 257 -7.52 16.33 -6.52
N TRP A 258 -7.04 16.19 -5.28
CA TRP A 258 -5.75 16.74 -4.87
C TRP A 258 -4.56 16.19 -5.69
N VAL A 259 -4.67 14.98 -6.27
CA VAL A 259 -3.63 14.44 -7.16
C VAL A 259 -3.73 14.95 -8.59
N CYS A 260 -4.70 15.80 -8.91
CA CYS A 260 -4.81 16.49 -10.19
C CYS A 260 -3.78 17.63 -10.24
N SER A 261 -2.50 17.29 -10.45
CA SER A 261 -1.40 18.24 -10.61
C SER A 261 -0.26 17.66 -11.42
N GLN A 262 0.64 18.53 -11.91
CA GLN A 262 1.87 18.12 -12.60
C GLN A 262 2.74 17.20 -11.74
N LYS A 263 2.70 17.36 -10.40
CA LYS A 263 3.48 16.57 -9.45
C LYS A 263 2.97 15.13 -9.32
N TYR A 264 1.67 14.89 -9.47
CA TYR A 264 1.03 13.61 -9.11
C TYR A 264 0.35 12.89 -10.26
N CYS A 265 0.20 13.51 -11.44
CA CYS A 265 -0.53 12.95 -12.57
C CYS A 265 0.33 12.87 -13.85
N PRO A 266 0.70 11.66 -14.32
CA PRO A 266 1.49 11.52 -15.56
C PRO A 266 0.74 12.01 -16.79
N ARG A 267 -0.58 12.00 -16.74
CA ARG A 267 -1.45 12.49 -17.82
C ARG A 267 -1.63 14.02 -17.77
N TRP A 268 -1.08 14.72 -16.77
CA TRP A 268 -1.35 16.15 -16.53
C TRP A 268 -1.16 17.02 -17.78
N ASN A 269 -0.03 16.88 -18.49
CA ASN A 269 0.28 17.75 -19.62
C ASN A 269 -0.72 17.62 -20.77
N SER A 270 -1.24 16.41 -21.02
CA SER A 270 -2.19 16.12 -22.10
C SER A 270 -3.65 16.05 -21.65
N CYS A 271 -3.95 16.22 -20.36
CA CYS A 271 -5.31 16.10 -19.84
C CYS A 271 -6.14 17.32 -20.22
N ILE A 272 -7.23 17.12 -20.97
CA ILE A 272 -8.17 18.18 -21.36
C ILE A 272 -9.14 18.58 -20.23
N TYR A 273 -9.21 17.79 -19.17
CA TYR A 273 -10.14 17.99 -18.05
C TYR A 273 -9.50 18.70 -16.87
N LYS A 274 -8.18 18.98 -16.91
CA LYS A 274 -7.55 19.80 -15.88
C LYS A 274 -8.15 21.20 -15.94
N THR A 275 -8.59 21.71 -14.80
CA THR A 275 -8.99 23.11 -14.67
C THR A 275 -7.72 23.97 -14.56
N ASN A 276 -7.76 25.19 -15.11
CA ASN A 276 -6.68 26.16 -14.98
C ASN A 276 -6.41 26.53 -13.53
#